data_AF-A0A9D6XDT1-F1
#
_entry.id   AF-A0A9D6XDT1-F1
#
_cell.length_a   1.000
_cell.length_b   1.000
_cell.length_c   1.000
_cell.angle_alpha   90.00
_cell.angle_beta   90.00
_cell.angle_gamma   90.00
#
_symmetry.space_group_name_H-M   'P 1'
#
loop_
_entity.id
_entity.type
_entity.pdbx_description
1 polymer ?
#
loop_
_entity_poly.entity_id
_entity_poly.type
_entity_poly.pdbx_seq_one_letter_code
_entity_poly.pdbx_strand_id
1 'polypeptide(L)' 'MGVIYSQGHGVPQDYVTAHKWFNLSAARSPAGEDHDDAVRQRDLLADIMTPAQIAEAQKKAREWKPKPPEHSKE' A
#
# COMPACT_ATOMS: atom_id res chain seq x y z
N MET A 1 6.96 21.90 8.45
CA MET A 1 5.58 22.11 8.97
C MET A 1 4.72 20.92 8.59
N GLY A 2 4.73 19.84 9.36
CA GLY A 2 4.02 18.59 9.02
C GLY A 2 3.47 17.84 10.22
N VAL A 3 3.14 18.56 11.29
CA VAL A 3 2.67 17.99 12.58
C VAL A 3 1.14 17.77 12.59
N ILE A 4 0.45 17.91 11.45
CA ILE A 4 -1.02 17.80 11.36
C ILE A 4 -1.45 16.55 10.58
N TYR A 5 -1.05 15.37 11.04
CA TYR A 5 -1.79 14.13 10.72
C TYR A 5 -2.01 13.24 11.96
N SER A 6 -1.78 13.78 13.17
CA SER A 6 -1.93 13.03 14.42
C SER A 6 -3.34 13.03 15.02
N GLN A 7 -4.35 13.59 14.34
CA GLN A 7 -5.73 13.62 14.84
C GLN A 7 -6.72 13.23 13.73
N GLY A 8 -6.72 11.93 13.40
CA GLY A 8 -7.73 11.31 12.55
C GLY A 8 -8.62 10.37 13.36
N HIS A 9 -9.45 10.92 14.24
CA HIS A 9 -10.65 10.23 14.71
C HIS A 9 -11.54 9.89 13.49
N GLY A 10 -11.64 8.61 13.12
CA GLY A 10 -12.78 8.10 12.35
C GLY A 10 -12.83 8.39 10.84
N VAL A 11 -11.71 8.65 10.17
CA VAL A 11 -11.67 8.47 8.70
C VAL A 11 -11.51 6.97 8.44
N PRO A 12 -12.21 6.34 7.47
CA PRO A 12 -11.81 5.03 6.98
C PRO A 12 -10.42 5.19 6.34
N GLN A 13 -9.40 5.16 7.19
CA GLN A 13 -8.00 5.16 6.86
C GLN A 13 -7.85 4.10 5.78
N ASP A 14 -7.63 4.50 4.52
CA ASP A 14 -7.83 3.65 3.34
C ASP A 14 -7.02 2.35 3.41
N TYR A 15 -7.52 1.35 4.13
CA TYR A 15 -6.84 0.08 4.34
C TYR A 15 -6.68 -0.63 2.99
N VAL A 16 -7.62 -0.41 2.07
CA VAL A 16 -7.54 -0.82 0.67
C VAL A 16 -6.31 -0.23 -0.04
N THR A 17 -6.06 1.06 0.14
CA THR A 17 -4.92 1.75 -0.47
C THR A 17 -3.61 1.37 0.22
N ALA A 18 -3.60 1.27 1.55
CA ALA A 18 -2.44 0.82 2.31
C ALA A 18 -2.05 -0.62 1.94
N HIS A 19 -3.00 -1.55 1.94
CA HIS A 19 -2.77 -2.95 1.54
C HIS A 19 -2.30 -3.05 0.09
N LYS A 20 -2.81 -2.21 -0.81
CA LYS A 20 -2.29 -2.11 -2.18
C LYS A 20 -0.80 -1.74 -2.20
N TRP A 21 -0.40 -0.71 -1.46
CA TRP A 21 1.00 -0.26 -1.45
C TRP A 21 1.92 -1.30 -0.83
N PHE A 22 1.52 -1.92 0.29
CA PHE A 22 2.30 -3.00 0.89
C PHE A 22 2.42 -4.22 -0.03
N ASN A 23 1.35 -4.59 -0.74
CA ASN A 23 1.41 -5.66 -1.73
C ASN A 23 2.37 -5.33 -2.88
N LEU A 24 2.33 -4.08 -3.38
CA LEU A 24 3.24 -3.63 -4.43
C LEU A 24 4.70 -3.57 -3.95
N SER A 25 4.94 -3.11 -2.72
CA SER A 25 6.27 -3.09 -2.10
C SER A 25 6.80 -4.50 -1.90
N ALA A 26 6.02 -5.41 -1.31
CA ALA A 26 6.42 -6.80 -1.15
C ALA A 26 6.71 -7.48 -2.50
N ALA A 27 5.99 -7.13 -3.57
CA ALA A 27 6.20 -7.69 -4.90
C ALA A 27 7.39 -7.10 -5.67
N ARG A 28 7.84 -5.88 -5.32
CA ARG A 28 8.90 -5.15 -6.06
C ARG A 28 10.21 -5.04 -5.30
N SER A 29 10.17 -5.06 -3.98
CA SER A 29 11.36 -5.01 -3.15
C SER A 29 12.03 -6.39 -3.13
N PRO A 30 13.37 -6.46 -3.27
CA PRO A 30 14.10 -7.70 -3.01
C PRO A 30 13.89 -8.15 -1.56
N ALA A 31 14.05 -9.45 -1.32
CA ALA A 31 13.95 -10.01 0.03
C ALA A 31 14.93 -9.29 0.97
N GLY A 32 14.40 -8.76 2.08
CA GLY A 32 15.10 -7.87 3.00
C GLY A 32 14.12 -7.25 4.00
N GLU A 33 14.61 -6.38 4.88
CA GLU A 33 13.81 -5.77 5.95
C GLU A 33 12.56 -5.06 5.41
N ASP A 34 12.69 -4.30 4.31
CA ASP A 34 11.57 -3.63 3.65
C ASP A 34 10.52 -4.58 3.08
N HIS A 35 10.94 -5.78 2.63
CA HIS A 35 10.02 -6.80 2.14
C HIS A 35 9.24 -7.41 3.30
N ASP A 36 9.93 -7.78 4.38
CA ASP A 36 9.34 -8.42 5.56
C ASP A 36 8.36 -7.47 6.27
N ASP A 37 8.70 -6.19 6.38
CA ASP A 37 7.79 -5.17 6.92
C ASP A 37 6.55 -5.00 6.04
N ALA A 38 6.72 -4.95 4.72
CA ALA A 38 5.58 -4.86 3.79
C ALA A 38 4.66 -6.09 3.90
N VAL A 39 5.21 -7.29 4.04
CA VAL A 39 4.42 -8.52 4.22
C VAL A 39 3.67 -8.49 5.55
N ARG A 40 4.32 -8.12 6.66
CA ARG A 40 3.67 -8.01 7.97
C ARG A 40 2.53 -6.99 7.96
N GLN A 41 2.78 -5.80 7.42
CA GLN A 41 1.76 -4.75 7.35
C GLN A 41 0.58 -5.18 6.46
N ARG A 42 0.84 -5.85 5.33
CA ARG A 42 -0.23 -6.43 4.50
C ARG A 42 -1.11 -7.39 5.30
N ASP A 43 -0.49 -8.29 6.09
CA ASP A 43 -1.22 -9.31 6.84
C ASP A 43 -2.00 -8.72 8.03
N LEU A 44 -1.42 -7.73 8.72
CA LEU A 44 -2.13 -6.97 9.75
C LEU A 44 -3.35 -6.23 9.19
N LEU A 45 -3.20 -5.64 8.00
CA LEU A 45 -4.32 -5.00 7.30
C LEU A 45 -5.36 -6.03 6.85
N ALA A 46 -4.94 -7.22 6.43
CA ALA A 46 -5.87 -8.28 6.03
C ALA A 46 -6.73 -8.78 7.20
N ASP A 47 -6.25 -8.71 8.45
CA ASP A 47 -7.00 -9.07 9.66
C ASP A 47 -8.12 -8.06 10.00
N ILE A 48 -7.89 -6.77 9.73
CA ILE A 48 -8.87 -5.71 9.94
C ILE A 48 -9.78 -5.45 8.73
N MET A 49 -9.40 -5.93 7.54
CA MET A 49 -10.14 -5.74 6.29
C MET A 49 -11.13 -6.87 6.04
N THR A 50 -12.23 -6.54 5.37
CA THR A 50 -13.11 -7.57 4.81
C THR A 50 -12.49 -8.23 3.58
N PRO A 51 -12.88 -9.48 3.24
CA PRO A 51 -12.46 -10.13 2.01
C PRO A 51 -12.76 -9.30 0.74
N ALA A 52 -13.85 -8.54 0.75
CA ALA A 52 -14.20 -7.62 -0.34
C ALA A 52 -13.18 -6.49 -0.50
N GLN A 53 -12.75 -5.88 0.61
CA GLN A 53 -11.73 -4.83 0.61
C GLN A 53 -10.36 -5.35 0.19
N ILE A 54 -10.00 -6.58 0.59
CA ILE A 54 -8.76 -7.24 0.15
C ILE A 54 -8.79 -7.47 -1.36
N ALA A 55 -9.90 -7.99 -1.89
CA ALA A 55 -10.07 -8.19 -3.33
C ALA A 55 -9.97 -6.88 -4.11
N GLU A 56 -10.56 -5.80 -3.58
CA GLU A 56 -10.46 -4.46 -4.17
C GLU A 56 -9.01 -3.95 -4.17
N ALA A 57 -8.29 -4.11 -3.05
CA ALA A 57 -6.89 -3.70 -2.92
C ALA A 57 -5.99 -4.45 -3.92
N GLN A 58 -6.18 -5.76 -4.03
CA GLN A 58 -5.46 -6.61 -4.99
C GLN A 58 -5.77 -6.22 -6.43
N LYS A 59 -7.04 -5.94 -6.75
CA LYS A 59 -7.44 -5.46 -8.09
C LYS A 59 -6.76 -4.14 -8.42
N LYS A 60 -6.82 -3.15 -7.51
CA LYS A 60 -6.17 -1.86 -7.69
C LYS A 60 -4.64 -1.95 -7.75
N ALA A 61 -4.03 -2.93 -7.09
CA ALA A 61 -2.60 -3.21 -7.17
C ALA A 61 -2.22 -3.78 -8.55
N ARG A 62 -3.02 -4.74 -9.07
CA ARG A 62 -2.82 -5.34 -10.40
C ARG A 62 -3.01 -4.34 -11.54
N GLU A 63 -4.00 -3.46 -11.41
CA GLU A 63 -4.27 -2.41 -12.40
C GLU A 63 -3.27 -1.24 -12.31
N TRP A 64 -2.48 -1.17 -11.22
CA TRP A 64 -1.53 -0.08 -11.05
C TRP A 64 -0.32 -0.27 -11.96
N LYS A 65 -0.32 0.51 -13.05
CA LYS A 65 0.84 0.69 -13.91
C LYS A 65 1.68 1.83 -13.34
N PRO A 66 2.95 1.60 -12.97
CA PRO A 66 3.84 2.70 -12.67
C PRO A 66 3.97 3.51 -13.97
N LYS A 67 3.75 4.82 -13.93
CA LYS A 67 4.22 5.66 -15.03
C LYS A 67 5.72 5.43 -15.12
N PRO A 68 6.27 5.05 -16.29
CA PRO A 68 7.72 5.02 -16.44
C PRO A 68 8.25 6.41 -16.06
N PRO A 69 9.42 6.50 -15.42
CA PRO A 69 10.03 7.80 -15.20
C PRO A 69 10.19 8.45 -16.58
N GLU A 70 9.42 9.50 -16.85
CA GLU A 70 9.71 10.46 -17.91
C GLU A 70 11.05 11.09 -17.52
N HIS A 71 12.15 10.44 -17.91
CA HIS A 71 13.40 11.14 -18.17
C HIS A 71 13.15 12.03 -19.39
N SER A 72 12.47 13.15 -19.18
CA SER A 72 12.56 14.31 -20.06
C SER A 72 14.00 14.78 -19.95
N LYS A 73 14.78 14.32 -20.92
CA LYS A 73 16.14 14.74 -21.18
C LYS A 73 16.02 16.05 -21.95
N GLU A 74 16.21 17.18 -21.27
CA GLU A 74 16.52 18.47 -21.88
C GLU A 74 17.80 19.02 -21.25
#